data_AF-A0A976PWJ0-F1
#
_entry.id   AF-A0A976PWJ0-F1
#
_cell.length_a   1.000
_cell.length_b   1.000
_cell.length_c   1.000
_cell.angle_alpha   90.00
_cell.angle_beta   90.00
_cell.angle_gamma   90.00
#
_symmetry.space_group_name_H-M   'P 1'
#
loop_
_entity.id
_entity.type
_entity.pdbx_description
1 polymer ?
#
loop_
_entity_poly.entity_id
_entity_poly.type
_entity_poly.pdbx_seq_one_letter_code
_entity_poly.pdbx_strand_id
1 'polypeptide(L)'
;MGEDHRKKKKEPGTSGVSRRDFLTGAGVGAVGLAAGGAAGAAPAAAETGAQVVAAGEMVPVALTINGQRHRLLVEPRWSLLHVLRHELALTGSKEGC
;
A
#
# COMPACT_ATOMS: atom_id res chain seq x y z
N MET A 1 33.96 -6.28 -59.06
CA MET A 1 33.35 -4.97 -58.75
C MET A 1 31.88 -5.25 -58.46
N GLY A 2 31.51 -5.65 -57.25
CA GLY A 2 31.44 -4.77 -56.08
C GLY A 2 29.95 -4.53 -55.82
N GLU A 3 29.36 -5.37 -54.96
CA GLU A 3 27.97 -5.34 -54.55
C GLU A 3 27.68 -4.09 -53.70
N ASP A 4 26.60 -3.35 -53.99
CA ASP A 4 26.12 -2.30 -53.09
C ASP A 4 24.60 -2.39 -52.90
N HIS A 5 24.17 -3.50 -52.29
CA HIS A 5 22.87 -3.55 -51.63
C HIS A 5 22.94 -2.70 -50.35
N ARG A 6 22.50 -1.43 -50.42
CA ARG A 6 22.29 -0.60 -49.22
C ARG A 6 21.23 -1.23 -48.32
N LYS A 7 21.65 -2.08 -47.38
CA LYS A 7 20.84 -2.56 -46.26
C LYS A 7 20.47 -1.37 -45.37
N LYS A 8 19.20 -0.98 -45.35
CA LYS A 8 18.64 -0.08 -44.34
C LYS A 8 18.74 -0.80 -42.98
N LYS A 9 19.66 -0.35 -42.11
CA LYS A 9 19.74 -0.81 -40.71
C LYS A 9 18.44 -0.44 -40.00
N LYS A 10 17.70 -1.45 -39.51
CA LYS A 10 16.67 -1.25 -38.47
C LYS A 10 17.41 -0.88 -37.20
N GLU A 11 17.11 0.29 -36.65
CA GLU A 11 17.61 0.70 -35.34
C GLU A 11 17.02 -0.22 -34.26
N PRO A 12 17.82 -0.69 -33.29
CA PRO A 12 17.30 -1.52 -32.20
C PRO A 12 16.49 -0.62 -31.27
N GLY A 13 15.17 -0.69 -31.39
CA GLY A 13 14.27 -0.14 -30.38
C GLY A 13 14.60 -0.74 -29.02
N THR A 14 14.71 0.12 -28.01
CA THR A 14 14.94 -0.24 -26.61
C THR A 14 14.08 -1.45 -26.20
N SER A 15 14.73 -2.60 -26.05
CA SER A 15 14.09 -3.84 -25.61
C SER A 15 13.99 -3.81 -24.08
N GLY A 16 13.09 -2.97 -23.57
CA GLY A 16 12.62 -3.05 -22.19
C GLY A 16 11.46 -4.03 -22.11
N VAL A 17 11.43 -4.86 -21.08
CA VAL A 17 10.29 -5.75 -20.79
C VAL A 17 9.04 -4.88 -20.63
N SER A 18 8.03 -5.10 -21.47
CA SER A 18 6.76 -4.39 -21.33
C SER A 18 6.00 -4.89 -20.10
N ARG A 19 5.23 -4.02 -19.46
CA ARG A 19 4.33 -4.43 -18.34
C ARG A 19 3.43 -5.60 -18.73
N ARG A 20 3.04 -5.69 -20.01
CA ARG A 20 2.28 -6.82 -20.55
C ARG A 20 3.09 -8.11 -20.59
N ASP A 21 4.35 -8.06 -21.01
CA ASP A 21 5.24 -9.23 -21.02
C ASP A 21 5.53 -9.71 -19.58
N PHE A 22 5.67 -8.77 -18.64
CA PHE A 22 5.84 -9.08 -17.23
C PHE A 22 4.59 -9.74 -16.61
N LEU A 23 3.40 -9.16 -16.84
CA LEU A 23 2.13 -9.71 -16.32
C LEU A 23 1.76 -11.04 -17.00
N THR A 24 2.15 -11.24 -18.25
CA THR A 24 1.96 -12.51 -18.97
C THR A 24 2.96 -13.58 -18.49
N GLY A 25 4.18 -13.18 -18.10
CA GLY A 25 5.23 -14.09 -17.63
C GLY A 25 5.14 -14.49 -16.15
N ALA A 26 4.39 -13.76 -15.32
CA ALA A 26 4.30 -13.99 -13.86
C ALA A 26 3.42 -15.19 -13.44
N GLY A 27 3.16 -16.16 -14.35
CA GLY A 27 2.20 -17.25 -14.15
C GLY A 27 2.77 -18.65 -13.91
N VAL A 28 4.09 -18.84 -13.79
CA VAL A 28 4.69 -20.18 -13.67
C VAL A 28 5.69 -20.29 -12.51
N GLY A 29 5.30 -21.05 -11.46
CA GLY A 29 6.16 -21.62 -10.40
C GLY A 29 5.92 -21.01 -9.00
N ALA A 30 5.67 -21.75 -7.90
CA ALA A 30 5.84 -23.17 -7.62
C ALA A 30 4.77 -23.69 -6.62
N VAL A 31 4.38 -24.95 -6.80
CA VAL A 31 3.61 -25.73 -5.81
C VAL A 31 4.58 -26.22 -4.72
N GLY A 32 4.30 -25.86 -3.47
CA GLY A 32 4.96 -26.41 -2.28
C GLY A 32 3.91 -26.81 -1.25
N LEU A 33 3.90 -28.09 -0.87
CA LEU A 33 2.97 -28.69 0.10
C LEU A 33 3.56 -28.69 1.53
N ALA A 34 2.77 -28.10 2.44
CA ALA A 34 2.41 -28.50 3.81
C ALA A 34 3.37 -28.42 5.03
N ALA A 35 2.73 -27.92 6.11
CA ALA A 35 2.84 -28.25 7.54
C ALA A 35 3.85 -27.49 8.42
N GLY A 36 3.33 -26.51 9.17
CA GLY A 36 3.97 -25.93 10.36
C GLY A 36 2.98 -25.03 11.10
N GLY A 37 2.34 -25.57 12.14
CA GLY A 37 1.32 -24.85 12.90
C GLY A 37 1.88 -23.64 13.66
N ALA A 38 1.14 -22.53 13.58
CA ALA A 38 1.11 -21.52 14.61
C ALA A 38 -0.36 -21.24 14.93
N ALA A 39 -0.90 -22.07 15.83
CA ALA A 39 -2.04 -21.65 16.61
C ALA A 39 -1.59 -20.51 17.52
N GLY A 40 -2.32 -19.40 17.52
CA GLY A 40 -2.20 -18.41 18.60
C GLY A 40 -2.04 -16.97 18.13
N ALA A 41 -3.14 -16.38 17.68
CA ALA A 41 -3.69 -15.15 18.26
C ALA A 41 -4.87 -14.73 17.37
N ALA A 42 -6.08 -15.13 17.74
CA ALA A 42 -7.24 -14.38 17.31
C ALA A 42 -7.05 -12.94 17.83
N PRO A 43 -7.22 -11.89 17.01
CA PRO A 43 -7.35 -10.57 17.58
C PRO A 43 -8.57 -10.64 18.49
N ALA A 44 -8.39 -10.27 19.76
CA ALA A 44 -9.52 -10.05 20.65
C ALA A 44 -10.49 -9.13 19.90
N ALA A 45 -11.68 -9.64 19.58
CA ALA A 45 -12.74 -8.82 19.07
C ALA A 45 -12.99 -7.77 20.16
N ALA A 46 -12.56 -6.55 19.91
CA ALA A 46 -12.88 -5.43 20.77
C ALA A 46 -14.40 -5.38 20.85
N GLU A 47 -14.94 -5.61 22.05
CA GLU A 47 -16.34 -5.37 22.34
C GLU A 47 -16.56 -3.85 22.22
N THR A 48 -16.88 -3.40 21.01
CA THR A 48 -17.32 -2.02 20.79
C THR A 48 -18.76 -1.93 21.28
N GLY A 49 -18.92 -1.83 22.61
CA GLY A 49 -20.06 -1.10 23.14
C GLY A 49 -19.95 0.33 22.62
N ALA A 50 -20.98 0.82 21.94
CA ALA A 50 -21.01 2.20 21.45
C ALA A 50 -21.04 3.16 22.65
N GLN A 51 -19.86 3.54 23.13
CA GLN A 51 -19.71 4.58 24.15
C GLN A 51 -20.04 5.93 23.51
N VAL A 52 -21.01 6.63 24.07
CA VAL A 52 -21.36 7.99 23.63
C VAL A 52 -20.29 8.93 24.18
N VAL A 53 -19.36 9.31 23.31
CA VAL A 53 -18.31 10.28 23.63
C VAL A 53 -18.88 11.70 23.48
N ALA A 54 -18.62 12.58 24.44
CA ALA A 54 -19.14 13.95 24.40
C ALA A 54 -18.53 14.74 23.23
N ALA A 55 -19.30 15.68 22.65
CA ALA A 55 -18.79 16.54 21.60
C ALA A 55 -17.62 17.39 22.12
N GLY A 56 -16.48 17.35 21.41
CA GLY A 56 -15.26 18.07 21.78
C GLY A 56 -14.34 17.34 22.78
N GLU A 57 -14.70 16.13 23.21
CA GLU A 57 -13.77 15.29 23.96
C GLU A 57 -12.63 14.82 23.05
N MET A 58 -11.39 14.92 23.55
CA MET A 58 -10.19 14.47 22.86
C MET A 58 -9.76 13.11 23.36
N VAL A 59 -9.48 12.18 22.45
CA VAL A 59 -9.11 10.80 22.79
C VAL A 59 -7.62 10.57 22.51
N PRO A 60 -6.83 10.07 23.47
CA PRO A 60 -5.43 9.71 23.22
C PRO A 60 -5.33 8.45 22.36
N VAL A 61 -4.61 8.56 21.25
CA VAL A 61 -4.37 7.45 20.31
C VAL A 61 -2.88 7.34 20.00
N ALA A 62 -2.40 6.10 19.84
CA ALA A 62 -1.05 5.79 19.41
C ALA A 62 -1.07 5.06 18.06
N LEU A 63 -0.64 5.74 17.00
CA LEU A 63 -0.56 5.23 15.63
C LEU A 63 0.89 4.86 15.30
N THR A 64 1.07 3.91 14.37
CA THR A 64 2.36 3.66 13.73
C THR A 64 2.19 3.98 12.25
N ILE A 65 2.84 5.04 11.77
CA ILE A 65 2.68 5.58 10.42
C ILE A 65 4.05 5.58 9.77
N ASN A 66 4.19 4.94 8.60
CA ASN A 66 5.47 4.83 7.89
C ASN A 66 6.63 4.31 8.78
N GLY A 67 6.32 3.39 9.69
CA GLY A 67 7.29 2.82 10.65
C GLY A 67 7.61 3.69 11.87
N GLN A 68 7.06 4.91 11.97
CA GLN A 68 7.25 5.81 13.10
C GLN A 68 6.04 5.81 14.03
N ARG A 69 6.28 5.86 15.36
CA ARG A 69 5.23 5.87 16.38
C ARG A 69 4.77 7.31 16.63
N HIS A 70 3.48 7.58 16.45
CA HIS A 70 2.84 8.88 16.71
C HIS A 70 1.84 8.75 17.86
N ARG A 71 1.99 9.56 18.91
CA ARG A 71 1.02 9.68 20.00
C ARG A 71 0.36 11.04 19.89
N LEU A 72 -0.96 11.07 19.77
CA LEU A 72 -1.73 12.29 19.55
C LEU A 72 -3.10 12.20 20.23
N LEU A 73 -3.67 13.37 20.50
CA LEU A 73 -5.05 13.53 20.91
C LEU A 73 -5.88 13.75 19.64
N VAL A 74 -6.98 13.03 19.47
CA VAL A 74 -7.88 13.16 18.31
C VAL A 74 -9.32 13.39 18.74
N GLU A 75 -10.06 14.17 17.97
CA GLU A 75 -11.52 14.19 18.14
C GLU A 75 -12.13 12.89 17.57
N PRO A 76 -13.11 12.26 18.25
CA PRO A 76 -13.76 11.04 17.77
C PRO A 76 -14.39 11.13 16.38
N ARG A 77 -14.76 12.34 15.94
CA ARG A 77 -15.36 12.59 14.62
C ARG A 77 -14.34 12.76 13.50
N TRP A 78 -13.05 12.89 13.82
CA TRP A 78 -12.02 13.03 12.80
C TRP A 78 -11.78 11.69 12.10
N SER A 79 -11.80 11.71 10.78
CA SER A 79 -11.36 10.56 10.00
C SER A 79 -9.85 10.39 10.11
N LEU A 80 -9.34 9.17 9.93
CA LEU A 80 -7.90 8.94 9.86
C LEU A 80 -7.26 9.79 8.75
N LEU A 81 -7.94 9.96 7.62
CA LEU A 81 -7.48 10.81 6.52
C LEU A 81 -7.30 12.27 6.95
N HIS A 82 -8.27 12.79 7.73
CA HIS A 82 -8.19 14.14 8.28
C HIS A 82 -6.96 14.29 9.20
N VAL A 83 -6.78 13.35 10.13
CA VAL A 83 -5.63 13.31 11.03
C VAL A 83 -4.31 13.28 10.25
N LEU A 84 -4.19 12.41 9.24
CA LEU A 84 -2.97 12.31 8.44
C LEU A 84 -2.66 13.63 7.73
N ARG A 85 -3.65 14.26 7.09
CA ARG A 85 -3.45 15.44 6.24
C ARG A 85 -3.29 16.74 7.03
N HIS A 86 -4.08 16.93 8.08
CA HIS A 86 -4.18 18.20 8.80
C HIS A 86 -3.39 18.21 10.10
N GLU A 87 -3.46 17.15 10.89
CA GLU A 87 -2.75 17.08 12.18
C GLU A 87 -1.28 16.67 12.01
N LEU A 88 -1.00 15.78 11.07
CA LEU A 88 0.36 15.26 10.82
C LEU A 88 1.01 15.79 9.53
N ALA A 89 0.30 16.64 8.76
CA ALA A 89 0.77 17.22 7.50
C ALA A 89 1.24 16.20 6.43
N LEU A 90 0.80 14.94 6.51
CA LEU A 90 1.08 13.87 5.56
C LEU A 90 0.09 13.93 4.39
N THR A 91 0.33 14.82 3.43
CA THR A 91 -0.62 15.17 2.35
C THR A 91 -0.68 14.20 1.17
N GLY A 92 0.07 13.09 1.22
CA GLY A 92 0.10 12.06 0.17
C GLY A 92 -1.22 11.30 0.01
N SER A 93 -1.92 11.05 1.11
CA SER A 93 -3.26 10.46 1.10
C SER A 93 -4.29 11.46 0.56
N LYS A 94 -5.11 11.04 -0.41
CA LYS A 94 -6.05 11.90 -1.13
C LYS A 94 -7.49 11.68 -0.67
N GLU A 95 -8.25 12.77 -0.66
CA GLU A 95 -9.70 12.75 -0.51
C GLU A 95 -10.32 12.40 -1.88
N GLY A 96 -11.09 11.31 -1.92
CA GLY A 96 -11.85 10.86 -3.08
C GLY A 96 -13.36 10.92 -2.79
N CYS A 97 -14.11 9.99 -3.37
CA CYS A 97 -15.50 9.72 -3.00
C CYS A 97 -15.69 8.25 -2.58
#